data_AF-A0A7C6DSU7-F1
#
_entry.id   AF-A0A7C6DSU7-F1
#
_cell.length_a   1.000
_cell.length_b   1.000
_cell.length_c   1.000
_cell.angle_alpha   90.00
_cell.angle_beta   90.00
_cell.angle_gamma   90.00
#
_symmetry.space_group_name_H-M   'P 1'
#
loop_
_entity.id
_entity.type
_entity.pdbx_description
1 polymer ?
#
loop_
_entity_poly.entity_id
_entity_poly.type
_entity_poly.pdbx_seq_one_letter_code
_entity_poly.pdbx_strand_id
1 'polypeptide(L)'
;MPIGIMEWKRTSSQFIAILQALDRFETNSIREVEKHGFETVLGGTLKGTSITDWYALAYDRRELEFDEARTMARETLQRYQQPQRY
;
A
#
# COMPACT_ATOMS: atom_id res chain seq x y z
N MET A 1 9.50 -9.61 -7.10
CA MET A 1 8.24 -10.39 -7.03
C MET A 1 7.11 -9.44 -7.39
N PRO A 2 6.08 -9.86 -8.15
CA PRO A 2 4.95 -8.98 -8.44
C PRO A 2 4.25 -8.62 -7.12
N ILE A 3 4.19 -7.33 -6.79
CA ILE A 3 3.42 -6.86 -5.63
C ILE A 3 1.95 -6.88 -6.00
N GLY A 4 1.12 -7.58 -5.22
CA GLY A 4 -0.32 -7.70 -5.44
C GLY A 4 -1.07 -7.47 -4.13
N ILE A 5 -2.35 -7.11 -4.22
CA ILE A 5 -3.18 -6.96 -3.01
C ILE A 5 -3.45 -8.34 -2.44
N MET A 6 -2.87 -8.62 -1.27
CA MET A 6 -3.06 -9.85 -0.53
C MET A 6 -4.41 -9.85 0.20
N GLU A 7 -4.73 -8.73 0.85
CA GLU A 7 -5.91 -8.62 1.70
C GLU A 7 -6.45 -7.19 1.69
N TRP A 8 -7.77 -7.04 1.81
CA TRP A 8 -8.40 -5.76 2.08
C TRP A 8 -8.92 -5.74 3.51
N LYS A 9 -8.43 -4.78 4.30
CA LYS A 9 -8.99 -4.46 5.62
C LYS A 9 -9.87 -3.21 5.50
N ARG A 10 -11.06 -3.29 6.04
CA ARG A 10 -11.98 -2.15 6.13
C ARG A 10 -12.02 -1.70 7.57
N THR A 11 -11.49 -0.51 7.84
CA THR A 11 -11.64 0.12 9.15
C THR A 11 -12.81 1.09 9.12
N SER A 12 -13.21 1.64 10.26
CA SER A 12 -14.33 2.60 10.32
C SER A 12 -14.07 3.87 9.51
N SER A 13 -12.80 4.21 9.28
CA SER A 13 -12.40 5.47 8.62
C SER A 13 -11.69 5.25 7.29
N GLN A 14 -11.06 4.08 7.07
CA GLN A 14 -10.18 3.85 5.92
C GLN A 14 -10.37 2.45 5.30
N PHE A 15 -10.14 2.34 4.00
CA PHE A 15 -9.95 1.08 3.30
C PHE A 15 -8.45 0.83 3.13
N ILE A 16 -7.95 -0.29 3.65
CA ILE A 16 -6.53 -0.62 3.65
C ILE A 16 -6.32 -1.84 2.76
N ALA A 17 -5.61 -1.69 1.66
CA ALA A 17 -5.12 -2.76 0.80
C ALA A 17 -3.74 -3.21 1.27
N ILE A 18 -3.65 -4.39 1.88
CA ILE A 18 -2.38 -4.98 2.28
C ILE A 18 -1.72 -5.57 1.05
N LEU A 19 -0.50 -5.13 0.76
CA LEU A 19 0.28 -5.56 -0.40
C LEU A 19 1.27 -6.66 -0.05
N GLN A 20 1.77 -6.65 1.18
CA GLN A 20 2.79 -7.59 1.65
C GLN A 20 2.55 -8.00 3.11
N ALA A 21 3.01 -9.19 3.48
CA ALA A 21 2.92 -9.67 4.84
C ALA A 21 3.72 -8.77 5.81
N LEU A 22 3.09 -8.35 6.90
CA LEU A 22 3.71 -7.48 7.92
C LEU A 22 4.99 -8.09 8.50
N ASP A 23 5.06 -9.42 8.58
CA ASP A 23 6.25 -10.13 9.09
C ASP A 23 7.52 -9.85 8.28
N ARG A 24 7.40 -9.43 7.02
CA ARG A 24 8.55 -9.06 6.19
C ARG A 24 9.19 -7.73 6.60
N PHE A 25 8.53 -6.94 7.44
CA PHE A 25 8.96 -5.61 7.84
C PHE A 25 9.39 -5.58 9.31
N GLU A 26 10.33 -4.69 9.62
CA GLU A 26 10.79 -4.43 10.99
C GLU A 26 9.61 -3.93 11.84
N THR A 27 9.53 -4.42 13.07
CA THR A 27 8.48 -4.04 14.02
C THR A 27 8.55 -2.53 14.27
N ASN A 28 7.43 -1.82 14.10
CA ASN A 28 7.34 -0.34 14.17
C ASN A 28 8.06 0.45 13.06
N SER A 29 8.48 -0.19 11.96
CA SER A 29 9.01 0.53 10.80
C SER A 29 7.92 1.03 9.83
N ILE A 30 6.70 0.49 9.95
CA ILE A 30 5.58 0.86 9.08
C ILE A 30 5.19 2.31 9.36
N ARG A 31 5.27 3.14 8.31
CA ARG A 31 4.92 4.56 8.33
C ARG A 31 4.35 4.97 6.99
N GLU A 32 3.69 6.13 6.98
CA GLU A 32 3.34 6.79 5.73
C GLU A 32 4.63 7.15 4.99
N VAL A 33 4.79 6.60 3.79
CA VAL A 33 5.90 6.92 2.89
C VAL A 33 5.49 7.95 1.86
N GLU A 34 4.23 7.90 1.41
CA GLU A 34 3.73 8.81 0.40
C GLU A 34 2.22 9.00 0.55
N LYS A 35 1.71 10.18 0.16
CA LYS A 35 0.28 10.47 0.16
C LYS A 35 -0.09 11.23 -1.12
N HIS A 36 -0.99 10.63 -1.90
CA HIS A 36 -1.52 11.18 -3.15
C HIS A 36 -3.01 11.45 -2.99
N GLY A 37 -3.35 12.66 -2.54
CA GLY A 37 -4.74 13.06 -2.30
C GLY A 37 -5.41 12.15 -1.27
N PHE A 38 -6.30 11.27 -1.75
CA PHE A 38 -7.08 10.33 -0.96
C PHE A 38 -6.39 8.96 -0.78
N GLU A 39 -5.29 8.70 -1.50
CA GLU A 39 -4.45 7.51 -1.36
C GLU A 39 -3.28 7.81 -0.43
N THR A 40 -3.03 6.89 0.51
CA THR A 40 -1.92 6.95 1.45
C THR A 40 -1.12 5.67 1.33
N VAL A 41 0.12 5.77 0.88
CA VAL A 41 1.05 4.65 0.77
C VAL A 41 1.75 4.45 2.11
N LEU A 42 1.56 3.27 2.69
CA LEU A 42 2.25 2.81 3.89
C LEU A 42 3.43 1.94 3.48
N GLY A 43 4.60 2.27 3.99
CA GLY A 43 5.86 1.59 3.69
C GLY A 43 6.59 1.26 4.97
N GLY A 44 7.37 0.18 4.92
CA GLY A 44 8.17 -0.29 6.04
C GLY A 44 9.57 -0.66 5.61
N THR A 45 10.48 -0.73 6.57
CA THR A 45 11.82 -1.26 6.34
C THR A 45 11.76 -2.78 6.38
N LEU A 46 12.24 -3.45 5.34
CA LEU A 46 12.25 -4.91 5.26
C LEU A 46 13.22 -5.49 6.31
N LYS A 47 12.83 -6.59 6.96
CA LYS A 47 13.65 -7.23 8.00
C LYS A 47 14.99 -7.68 7.44
N GLY A 48 16.07 -7.41 8.18
CA GLY A 48 17.42 -7.78 7.77
C GLY A 48 17.98 -6.98 6.59
N THR A 49 17.35 -5.87 6.21
CA THR A 49 17.85 -4.94 5.19
C THR A 49 17.53 -3.49 5.57
N SER A 50 18.15 -2.53 4.87
CA SER A 50 17.85 -1.10 5.00
C SER A 50 16.90 -0.59 3.91
N ILE A 51 16.31 -1.51 3.13
CA ILE A 51 15.40 -1.18 2.04
C ILE A 51 14.00 -0.92 2.61
N THR A 52 13.45 0.25 2.28
CA THR A 52 12.05 0.55 2.55
C THR A 52 11.21 0.13 1.35
N ASP A 53 10.13 -0.59 1.61
CA ASP A 53 9.25 -1.11 0.58
C ASP A 53 7.78 -0.92 0.95
N TRP A 54 6.89 -1.03 -0.05
CA TRP A 54 5.46 -0.75 0.15
C TRP A 54 4.76 -1.89 0.90
N TYR A 55 4.18 -1.57 2.05
CA TYR A 55 3.46 -2.52 2.88
C TYR A 55 1.96 -2.56 2.56
N ALA A 56 1.32 -1.39 2.49
CA ALA A 56 -0.12 -1.27 2.29
C ALA A 56 -0.51 0.07 1.65
N LEU A 57 -1.70 0.13 1.05
CA LEU A 57 -2.32 1.35 0.55
C LEU A 57 -3.56 1.63 1.39
N ALA A 58 -3.69 2.83 1.94
CA ALA A 58 -4.86 3.26 2.70
C ALA A 58 -5.62 4.34 1.94
N TYR A 59 -6.95 4.20 1.90
CA TYR A 59 -7.86 5.13 1.23
C TYR A 59 -8.89 5.63 2.25
N ASP A 60 -9.19 6.92 2.23
CA ASP A 60 -10.18 7.47 3.15
C ASP A 60 -11.61 7.10 2.73
N ARG A 61 -12.39 6.53 3.66
CA ARG A 61 -13.77 6.06 3.39
C ARG A 61 -14.79 7.20 3.31
N ARG A 62 -14.44 8.39 3.77
CA ARG A 62 -15.33 9.56 3.70
C ARG A 62 -15.29 10.20 2.33
N GLU A 63 -14.16 10.05 1.65
CA GLU A 63 -13.87 10.67 0.36
C GLU A 63 -14.07 9.70 -0.81
N LEU A 64 -13.89 8.39 -0.57
CA LEU A 64 -13.93 7.36 -1.61
C LEU A 64 -14.82 6.19 -1.26
N GLU A 65 -15.49 5.64 -2.28
CA GLU A 65 -16.16 4.36 -2.17
C GLU A 65 -15.17 3.19 -2.28
N PHE A 66 -15.57 2.01 -1.77
CA PHE A 66 -14.69 0.83 -1.78
C PHE A 66 -14.30 0.39 -3.20
N ASP A 67 -15.20 0.57 -4.17
CA ASP A 67 -14.94 0.19 -5.56
C ASP A 67 -13.94 1.14 -6.24
N GLU A 68 -14.02 2.44 -5.94
CA GLU A 68 -13.04 3.44 -6.36
C GLU A 68 -11.67 3.16 -5.75
N ALA A 69 -11.62 2.89 -4.44
CA ALA A 69 -10.39 2.51 -3.74
C ALA A 69 -9.76 1.25 -4.38
N ARG A 70 -10.56 0.26 -4.78
CA ARG A 70 -10.06 -0.93 -5.49
C ARG A 70 -9.51 -0.60 -6.86
N THR A 71 -10.17 0.27 -7.61
CA THR A 71 -9.73 0.69 -8.95
C THR A 71 -8.39 1.42 -8.84
N MET A 72 -8.30 2.40 -7.95
CA MET A 72 -7.06 3.13 -7.69
C MET A 72 -5.93 2.22 -7.21
N ALA A 73 -6.18 1.33 -6.26
CA ALA A 73 -5.15 0.39 -5.80
C ALA A 73 -4.60 -0.49 -6.93
N ARG A 74 -5.46 -0.90 -7.88
CA ARG A 74 -5.02 -1.66 -9.06
C ARG A 74 -4.18 -0.81 -10.01
N GLU A 75 -4.56 0.44 -10.24
CA GLU A 75 -3.78 1.38 -11.06
C GLU A 75 -2.42 1.70 -10.42
N THR A 76 -2.40 2.00 -9.13
CA THR A 76 -1.17 2.24 -8.35
C THR A 76 -0.24 1.04 -8.39
N LEU A 77 -0.78 -0.17 -8.23
CA LEU A 77 0.02 -1.39 -8.38
C LEU A 77 0.51 -1.62 -9.80
N GLN A 78 -0.28 -1.31 -10.83
CA GLN A 78 0.19 -1.39 -12.21
C GLN A 78 1.36 -0.43 -12.45
N ARG A 79 1.30 0.78 -11.90
CA ARG A 79 2.42 1.75 -11.98
C ARG A 79 3.65 1.24 -11.26
N TYR A 80 3.49 0.64 -10.08
CA TYR A 80 4.61 0.05 -9.33
C TYR A 80 5.21 -1.18 -10.05
N GLN A 81 4.36 -2.00 -10.69
CA GLN A 81 4.78 -3.20 -11.42
C GLN A 81 5.37 -2.89 -12.80
N GLN A 82 5.12 -1.71 -13.37
CA GLN A 82 5.83 -1.28 -14.57
C GLN A 82 7.28 -0.97 -14.17
N PRO A 83 8.28 -1.78 -14.55
CA PRO A 83 9.64 -1.30 -14.50
C PRO A 83 9.66 -0.06 -15.40
N GLN A 84 10.11 1.08 -14.88
CA GLN A 84 10.52 2.19 -15.74
C GLN A 84 11.51 1.60 -16.76
N ARG A 85 11.01 1.31 -17.96
CA ARG A 85 11.84 1.06 -19.13
C ARG A 85 12.41 2.43 -19.49
N TYR A 86 13.58 2.72 -18.96
CA TYR A 86 14.49 3.71 -19.51
C TYR A 86 15.89 3.12 -19.58
#